data_AF-A0A8I0BRN2-F1
#
_entry.id   AF-A0A8I0BRN2-F1
#
_cell.length_a   1.000
_cell.length_b   1.000
_cell.length_c   1.000
_cell.angle_alpha   90.00
_cell.angle_beta   90.00
_cell.angle_gamma   90.00
#
_symmetry.space_group_name_H-M   'P 1'
#
loop_
_entity.id
_entity.type
_entity.pdbx_description
1 polymer ?
#
loop_
_entity_poly.entity_id
_entity_poly.type
_entity_poly.pdbx_seq_one_letter_code
_entity_poly.pdbx_strand_id
1 'polypeptide(L)'
;MTLRTLIVLAQFVAALGVFFSVVYLAIQVRQNAKITKAQFGHSLTSRLYERYFLAAKDQEFSRFLAKNWSTDKLEDYEYWRITLWINTCLVDIFDTYDQHKHGLVDITHLNMRMNLLQAGLMKTRMGRPTWEF
;
A
#
# COMPACT_ATOMS: atom_id res chain seq x y z
N MET A 1 -52.01 32.37 14.64
CA MET A 1 -50.61 32.42 14.17
C MET A 1 -50.52 33.39 12.99
N THR A 2 -49.53 34.28 12.94
CA THR A 2 -49.33 35.18 11.78
C THR A 2 -48.39 34.53 10.76
N LEU A 3 -48.50 34.89 9.49
CA LEU A 3 -47.67 34.37 8.39
C LEU A 3 -46.16 34.50 8.68
N ARG A 4 -45.74 35.59 9.34
CA ARG A 4 -44.35 35.79 9.77
C ARG A 4 -43.87 34.73 10.74
N THR A 5 -44.69 34.32 11.70
CA THR A 5 -44.33 33.27 12.68
C THR A 5 -44.10 31.93 11.98
N LEU A 6 -44.91 31.59 10.97
CA LEU A 6 -44.75 30.37 10.17
C LEU A 6 -43.46 30.37 9.36
N ILE A 7 -43.11 31.49 8.73
CA ILE A 7 -41.87 31.63 7.95
C ILE A 7 -40.63 31.47 8.86
N VAL A 8 -40.63 32.13 10.02
CA VAL A 8 -39.52 32.01 10.98
C VAL A 8 -39.38 30.57 11.49
N LEU A 9 -40.48 29.89 11.76
CA LEU A 9 -40.46 28.50 12.21
C LEU A 9 -39.92 27.56 11.11
N ALA A 10 -40.33 27.76 9.86
CA ALA A 10 -39.81 27.00 8.72
C ALA A 10 -38.30 27.24 8.51
N GLN A 11 -37.84 28.49 8.63
CA GLN A 11 -36.42 28.83 8.54
C GLN A 11 -35.60 28.22 9.68
N PHE A 12 -36.15 28.20 10.89
CA PHE A 12 -35.51 27.56 12.03
C PHE A 12 -35.35 26.05 11.81
N VAL A 13 -36.40 25.37 11.33
CA VAL A 13 -36.34 23.94 11.00
C VAL A 13 -35.34 23.67 9.85
N ALA A 14 -35.32 24.53 8.83
CA ALA A 14 -34.37 24.41 7.73
C ALA A 14 -32.91 24.59 8.20
N ALA A 15 -32.66 25.58 9.08
CA ALA A 15 -31.34 25.81 9.66
C ALA A 15 -30.88 24.62 10.52
N LEU A 16 -31.78 24.02 11.30
CA LEU A 16 -31.50 22.78 12.01
C LEU A 16 -31.17 21.63 11.05
N GLY A 17 -31.92 21.50 9.95
CA GLY A 17 -31.63 20.51 8.91
C GLY A 17 -30.20 20.65 8.37
N VAL A 18 -29.80 21.87 7.99
CA VAL A 18 -28.44 22.17 7.52
C VAL A 18 -27.39 21.84 8.59
N PHE A 19 -27.64 22.22 9.85
CA PHE A 19 -26.74 21.92 10.96
C PHE A 19 -26.51 20.41 11.10
N PHE A 20 -27.58 19.60 11.14
CA PHE A 20 -27.47 18.15 11.22
C PHE A 20 -26.79 17.53 9.98
N SER A 21 -27.03 18.07 8.79
CA SER A 21 -26.34 17.63 7.58
C SER A 21 -24.83 17.84 7.66
N VAL A 22 -24.37 18.99 8.17
CA VAL A 22 -22.93 19.26 8.36
C VAL A 22 -22.32 18.30 9.38
N VAL A 23 -23.01 18.03 10.51
CA VAL A 23 -22.57 17.06 11.51
C VAL A 23 -22.44 15.66 10.90
N TYR A 24 -23.44 15.23 10.13
CA TYR A 24 -23.42 13.95 9.44
C TYR A 24 -22.24 13.84 8.45
N LEU A 25 -22.03 14.87 7.61
CA LEU A 25 -20.92 14.90 6.67
C LEU A 25 -19.56 14.82 7.38
N ALA A 26 -19.40 15.51 8.52
CA ALA A 26 -18.18 15.44 9.31
C ALA A 26 -17.91 14.01 9.83
N ILE A 27 -18.96 13.30 10.28
CA ILE A 27 -18.85 11.90 10.70
C ILE A 27 -18.50 11.01 9.51
N GLN A 28 -19.17 11.20 8.37
CA GLN A 28 -18.94 10.43 7.15
C GLN A 28 -17.51 10.57 6.63
N VAL A 29 -16.95 11.79 6.61
CA VAL A 29 -15.56 12.04 6.20
C VAL A 29 -14.58 11.28 7.11
N ARG A 30 -14.80 11.27 8.43
CA ARG A 30 -13.97 10.51 9.38
C ARG A 30 -14.05 9.00 9.15
N GLN A 31 -15.23 8.48 8.88
CA GLN A 31 -15.42 7.06 8.57
C GLN A 31 -14.75 6.68 7.24
N ASN A 32 -14.90 7.51 6.21
CA ASN A 32 -14.25 7.30 4.91
C ASN A 32 -12.73 7.27 5.04
N ALA A 33 -12.13 8.20 5.78
CA ALA A 33 -10.68 8.18 6.04
C ALA A 33 -10.22 6.86 6.69
N LYS A 34 -10.99 6.32 7.64
CA LYS A 34 -10.70 5.03 8.28
C LYS A 34 -10.83 3.85 7.31
N ILE A 35 -11.86 3.84 6.47
CA ILE A 35 -12.07 2.80 5.44
C ILE A 35 -10.93 2.82 4.42
N THR A 36 -10.59 4.00 3.91
CA THR A 36 -9.48 4.19 2.99
C THR A 36 -8.17 3.65 3.59
N LYS A 37 -7.87 3.99 4.85
CA LYS A 37 -6.70 3.46 5.57
C LYS A 37 -6.67 1.93 5.60
N ALA A 38 -7.81 1.31 5.92
CA ALA A 38 -7.93 -0.14 5.97
C ALA A 38 -7.78 -0.80 4.59
N GLN A 39 -8.33 -0.19 3.53
CA GLN A 39 -8.21 -0.66 2.16
C GLN A 39 -6.77 -0.66 1.66
N PHE A 40 -6.01 0.40 1.93
CA PHE A 40 -4.58 0.46 1.60
C PHE A 40 -3.78 -0.61 2.35
N GLY A 41 -3.98 -0.72 3.67
CA GLY A 41 -3.33 -1.78 4.46
C GLY A 41 -3.65 -3.19 3.97
N HIS A 42 -4.91 -3.43 3.58
CA HIS A 42 -5.33 -4.71 3.00
C HIS A 42 -4.67 -4.96 1.63
N SER A 43 -4.62 -3.95 0.74
CA SER A 43 -3.98 -4.05 -0.57
C SER A 43 -2.50 -4.40 -0.45
N LEU A 44 -1.75 -3.68 0.40
CA LEU A 44 -0.33 -3.97 0.66
C LEU A 44 -0.11 -5.40 1.18
N THR A 45 -1.00 -5.87 2.04
CA THR A 45 -0.91 -7.21 2.64
C THR A 45 -1.27 -8.29 1.62
N SER A 46 -2.29 -8.06 0.80
CA SER A 46 -2.71 -8.98 -0.26
C SER A 46 -1.60 -9.21 -1.29
N ARG A 47 -0.90 -8.15 -1.73
CA ARG A 47 0.24 -8.30 -2.65
C ARG A 47 1.38 -9.13 -2.06
N LEU A 48 1.65 -9.01 -0.76
CA LEU A 48 2.64 -9.84 -0.08
C LEU A 48 2.19 -11.30 -0.01
N TYR A 49 0.92 -11.55 0.35
CA TYR A 49 0.38 -12.91 0.37
C TYR A 49 0.47 -13.58 -1.00
N GLU A 50 0.13 -12.87 -2.07
CA GLU A 50 0.24 -13.41 -3.43
C GLU A 50 1.68 -13.83 -3.74
N ARG A 51 2.67 -12.96 -3.47
CA ARG A 51 4.09 -13.28 -3.67
C ARG A 51 4.55 -14.48 -2.84
N TYR A 52 4.11 -14.59 -1.58
CA TYR A 52 4.45 -15.73 -0.74
C TYR A 52 3.77 -17.03 -1.20
N PHE A 53 2.51 -16.96 -1.63
CA PHE A 53 1.81 -18.13 -2.14
C PHE A 53 2.39 -18.61 -3.47
N LEU A 54 2.75 -17.71 -4.37
CA LEU A 54 3.48 -18.05 -5.58
C LEU A 54 4.81 -18.74 -5.23
N ALA A 55 5.60 -18.15 -4.33
CA ALA A 55 6.87 -18.75 -3.89
C ALA A 55 6.71 -20.09 -3.16
N ALA A 56 5.56 -20.35 -2.53
CA ALA A 56 5.30 -21.60 -1.81
C ALA A 56 4.70 -22.71 -2.69
N LYS A 57 3.98 -22.36 -3.76
CA LYS A 57 3.26 -23.31 -4.61
C LYS A 57 3.95 -23.57 -5.94
N ASP A 58 4.62 -22.57 -6.52
CA ASP A 58 5.29 -22.69 -7.81
C ASP A 58 6.74 -23.13 -7.61
N GLN A 59 7.00 -24.39 -7.91
CA GLN A 59 8.33 -24.99 -7.78
C GLN A 59 9.38 -24.33 -8.69
N GLU A 60 9.02 -23.90 -9.89
CA GLU A 60 9.96 -23.22 -10.79
C GLU A 60 10.36 -21.88 -10.19
N PHE A 61 9.37 -21.15 -9.67
CA PHE A 61 9.60 -19.87 -9.03
C PHE A 61 10.40 -20.01 -7.72
N SER A 62 10.12 -21.01 -6.89
CA SER A 62 10.94 -21.28 -5.69
C SER A 62 12.38 -21.62 -6.05
N ARG A 63 12.61 -22.44 -7.09
CA ARG A 63 13.97 -22.78 -7.56
C ARG A 63 14.70 -21.54 -8.07
N PHE A 64 14.03 -20.69 -8.83
CA PHE A 64 14.56 -19.42 -9.30
C PHE A 64 14.98 -18.51 -8.12
N LEU A 65 14.12 -18.37 -7.10
CA LEU A 65 14.41 -17.56 -5.92
C LEU A 65 15.53 -18.15 -5.04
N ALA A 66 15.72 -19.47 -5.04
CA ALA A 66 16.73 -20.15 -4.24
C ALA A 66 18.15 -20.13 -4.84
N LYS A 67 18.31 -19.75 -6.12
CA LYS A 67 19.62 -19.66 -6.76
C LYS A 67 20.51 -18.62 -6.08
N ASN A 68 21.82 -18.87 -6.04
CA ASN A 68 22.77 -17.84 -5.63
C ASN A 68 23.04 -16.90 -6.82
N TRP A 69 22.31 -15.79 -6.84
CA TRP A 69 22.40 -14.79 -7.92
C TRP A 69 23.75 -14.07 -8.04
N SER A 70 24.69 -14.34 -7.12
CA SER A 70 26.04 -13.78 -7.17
C SER A 70 27.10 -14.72 -7.75
N THR A 71 26.90 -16.04 -7.62
CA THR A 71 27.93 -17.04 -7.96
C THR A 71 27.51 -18.04 -9.02
N ASP A 72 26.21 -18.28 -9.18
CA ASP A 72 25.74 -19.31 -10.10
C ASP A 72 25.85 -18.82 -11.54
N LYS A 73 26.12 -19.74 -12.48
CA LYS A 73 25.97 -19.45 -13.91
C LYS A 73 24.48 -19.29 -14.21
N LEU A 74 24.10 -18.07 -14.59
CA LEU A 74 22.75 -17.70 -14.97
C LEU A 74 22.64 -17.62 -16.49
N GLU A 75 21.51 -18.08 -17.03
CA GLU A 75 21.16 -17.86 -18.44
C GLU A 75 20.60 -16.44 -18.63
N ASP A 76 20.67 -15.90 -19.85
CA ASP A 76 20.25 -14.52 -20.16
C ASP A 76 18.81 -14.22 -19.73
N TYR A 77 17.89 -15.17 -19.89
CA TYR A 77 16.50 -14.99 -19.44
C TYR A 77 16.38 -14.93 -17.91
N GLU A 78 17.29 -15.57 -17.17
CA GLU A 78 17.29 -15.55 -15.71
C GLU A 78 17.72 -14.19 -15.17
N TYR A 79 18.70 -13.54 -15.83
CA TYR A 79 19.06 -12.15 -15.52
C TYR A 79 17.86 -11.20 -15.67
N TRP A 80 17.07 -11.38 -16.72
CA TRP A 80 15.86 -10.59 -16.93
C TRP A 80 14.82 -10.84 -15.83
N ARG A 81 14.60 -12.10 -15.44
CA ARG A 81 13.70 -12.46 -14.34
C ARG A 81 14.15 -11.86 -13.00
N ILE A 82 15.46 -11.88 -12.70
CA ILE A 82 16.01 -11.26 -11.48
C ILE A 82 15.77 -9.75 -11.49
N THR A 83 16.00 -9.10 -12.63
CA THR A 83 15.77 -7.65 -12.79
C THR A 83 14.31 -7.29 -12.52
N LEU A 84 13.37 -8.03 -13.13
CA LEU A 84 11.93 -7.82 -12.92
C LEU A 84 11.51 -8.04 -11.46
N TRP A 85 12.08 -9.06 -10.81
CA TRP A 85 11.82 -9.33 -9.41
C TRP A 85 12.33 -8.22 -8.49
N ILE A 86 13.54 -7.73 -8.71
CA ILE A 86 14.11 -6.61 -7.94
C ILE A 86 13.27 -5.35 -8.14
N ASN A 87 12.89 -5.02 -9.38
CA ASN A 87 12.01 -3.90 -9.67
C ASN A 87 10.67 -4.01 -8.95
N THR A 88 10.09 -5.22 -8.90
CA THR A 88 8.85 -5.47 -8.14
C THR A 88 9.02 -5.16 -6.65
N CYS A 89 10.15 -5.55 -6.07
CA CYS A 89 10.45 -5.25 -4.66
C CYS A 89 10.64 -3.75 -4.41
N LEU A 90 11.34 -3.05 -5.32
CA LEU A 90 11.57 -1.61 -5.22
C LEU A 90 10.29 -0.81 -5.34
N VAL A 91 9.46 -1.11 -6.34
CA VAL A 91 8.15 -0.46 -6.52
C VAL A 91 7.26 -0.67 -5.29
N ASP A 92 7.24 -1.88 -4.73
CA ASP A 92 6.46 -2.17 -3.52
C ASP A 92 6.96 -1.38 -2.29
N ILE A 93 8.25 -1.10 -2.19
CA ILE A 93 8.83 -0.26 -1.14
C ILE A 93 8.51 1.21 -1.36
N PHE A 94 8.66 1.72 -2.58
CA PHE A 94 8.32 3.11 -2.89
C PHE A 94 6.84 3.40 -2.64
N ASP A 95 5.95 2.50 -3.07
CA ASP A 95 4.52 2.60 -2.81
C ASP A 95 4.22 2.55 -1.30
N THR A 96 4.84 1.64 -0.56
CA THR A 96 4.64 1.56 0.90
C THR A 96 5.19 2.79 1.63
N TYR A 97 6.32 3.35 1.19
CA TYR A 97 6.89 4.57 1.74
C TYR A 97 5.97 5.76 1.51
N ASP A 98 5.46 5.95 0.30
CA ASP A 98 4.56 7.05 -0.04
C ASP A 98 3.24 6.97 0.76
N GLN A 99 2.65 5.78 0.83
CA GLN A 99 1.46 5.53 1.64
C GLN A 99 1.71 5.79 3.14
N HIS A 100 2.88 5.44 3.66
CA HIS A 100 3.24 5.74 5.05
C HIS A 100 3.39 7.24 5.28
N LYS A 101 4.10 7.94 4.38
CA LYS A 101 4.29 9.40 4.43
C LYS A 101 2.95 10.15 4.44
N HIS A 102 1.95 9.62 3.74
CA HIS A 102 0.58 10.15 3.73
C HIS A 102 -0.30 9.68 4.91
N GLY A 103 0.25 8.92 5.87
CA GLY A 103 -0.47 8.45 7.07
C GLY A 103 -1.49 7.33 6.82
N LEU A 104 -1.48 6.76 5.61
CA LEU A 104 -2.40 5.71 5.16
C LEU A 104 -2.02 4.33 5.69
N VAL A 105 -0.75 4.10 6.01
CA VAL A 105 -0.27 2.81 6.56
C VAL A 105 0.74 3.03 7.67
N ASP A 106 0.86 2.03 8.55
CA ASP A 106 1.84 2.03 9.63
C ASP A 106 3.27 1.78 9.11
N ILE A 107 4.27 2.36 9.78
CA ILE A 107 5.69 2.20 9.42
C ILE A 107 6.14 0.73 9.43
N THR A 108 5.47 -0.12 10.22
CA THR A 108 5.77 -1.56 10.28
C THR A 108 5.67 -2.23 8.90
N HIS A 109 4.76 -1.78 8.02
CA HIS A 109 4.65 -2.29 6.65
C HIS A 109 5.91 -2.00 5.82
N LEU A 110 6.53 -0.84 6.02
CA LEU A 110 7.76 -0.44 5.34
C LEU A 110 8.96 -1.18 5.94
N ASN A 111 9.07 -1.21 7.28
CA ASN A 111 10.17 -1.85 7.99
C ASN A 111 10.30 -3.34 7.62
N MET A 112 9.18 -4.07 7.55
CA MET A 112 9.16 -5.47 7.13
C MET A 112 9.79 -5.65 5.74
N ARG A 113 9.43 -4.80 4.77
CA ARG A 113 9.92 -4.87 3.39
C ARG A 113 11.39 -4.47 3.27
N MET A 114 11.80 -3.42 3.99
CA MET A 114 13.19 -2.99 4.05
C MET A 114 14.10 -4.05 4.67
N ASN A 115 13.65 -4.73 5.72
CA ASN A 115 14.40 -5.83 6.35
C ASN A 115 14.63 -7.01 5.39
N LEU A 116 13.63 -7.35 4.58
CA LEU A 116 13.76 -8.41 3.56
C LEU A 116 14.81 -8.05 2.50
N LEU A 117 14.90 -6.78 2.10
CA LEU A 117 15.93 -6.32 1.16
C LEU A 117 17.32 -6.28 1.78
N GLN A 118 17.43 -5.86 3.04
CA GLN A 118 18.70 -5.78 3.78
C GLN A 118 19.29 -7.16 4.11
N ALA A 119 18.46 -8.20 4.19
CA ALA A 119 18.86 -9.57 4.49
C ALA A 119 19.70 -10.26 3.40
N GLY A 120 20.02 -9.58 2.27
CA GLY A 120 21.04 -10.04 1.33
C GLY A 120 20.79 -9.68 -0.13
N LEU A 121 19.52 -9.46 -0.51
CA LEU A 121 19.10 -9.25 -1.90
C LEU A 121 19.78 -8.02 -2.54
N MET A 122 19.90 -6.93 -1.78
CA MET A 122 20.49 -5.66 -2.25
C MET A 122 22.02 -5.64 -2.30
N LYS A 123 22.68 -6.60 -1.65
CA LYS A 123 24.14 -6.75 -1.66
C LYS A 123 24.64 -7.61 -2.82
N THR A 124 23.74 -8.22 -3.59
CA THR A 124 24.08 -9.03 -4.75
C THR A 124 24.52 -8.18 -5.94
N ARG A 125 25.26 -8.79 -6.88
CA ARG A 125 25.69 -8.15 -8.13
C ARG A 125 24.52 -7.62 -8.97
N MET A 126 23.34 -8.24 -8.86
CA MET A 126 22.12 -7.80 -9.55
C MET A 126 21.32 -6.74 -8.78
N GLY A 127 21.41 -6.76 -7.44
CA GLY A 127 20.78 -5.78 -6.59
C GLY A 127 21.43 -4.41 -6.66
N ARG A 128 22.77 -4.33 -6.79
CA ARG A 128 23.51 -3.07 -6.78
C ARG A 128 23.06 -2.05 -7.85
N PRO A 129 22.91 -2.40 -9.14
CA PRO A 129 22.53 -1.44 -10.19
C PRO A 129 21.11 -0.88 -10.07
N THR A 130 20.24 -1.44 -9.22
CA THR A 130 18.84 -1.01 -9.14
C THR A 130 18.59 0.11 -8.15
N TRP A 131 19.60 0.46 -7.34
CA TRP A 131 19.55 1.57 -6.38
C TRP A 131 20.75 2.53 -6.47
N GLU A 132 21.83 2.16 -7.18
CA GLU A 132 22.93 3.06 -7.55
C GLU A 132 22.56 3.89 -8.81
N PHE A 133 21.54 4.75 -8.69
CA PHE A 133 21.23 5.80 -9.67
C PHE A 133 21.61 7.18 -9.12
#